data_AF-A0A2W4YGX0-F1
#
_entry.id   AF-A0A2W4YGX0-F1
#
_cell.length_a   1.000
_cell.length_b   1.000
_cell.length_c   1.000
_cell.angle_alpha   90.00
_cell.angle_beta   90.00
_cell.angle_gamma   90.00
#
_symmetry.space_group_name_H-M   'P 1'
#
loop_
_entity.id
_entity.type
_entity.pdbx_description
1 polymer ?
#
loop_
_entity_poly.entity_id
_entity_poly.type
_entity_poly.pdbx_seq_one_letter_code
_entity_poly.pdbx_strand_id
1 'polypeptide(L)'
;MDPLNNWAINLAAATDPSETDLAPDILAAYLEGGDSRTELFKQTDTSIAGGFGPGSAIALLPLVLRGIAAAGKWVLTLISADATGNIVSVVKDLLDIGKDVTPKEKLEQLPDTNPYTALKRVIDTVGTELRTAGIEANEADLITFRVLDSLLEDSQGTATFIDQLGPNP
;
A
#
# COMPACT_ATOMS: atom_id res chain seq x y z
N MET A 1 13.66 -0.63 -18.32
CA MET A 1 12.75 -0.02 -17.33
C MET A 1 13.41 -0.17 -15.98
N ASP A 2 13.41 0.89 -15.16
CA ASP A 2 13.93 0.81 -13.79
C ASP A 2 13.11 -0.23 -12.99
N PRO A 3 13.75 -1.16 -12.24
CA PRO A 3 13.04 -2.14 -11.43
C PRO A 3 12.02 -1.53 -10.47
N LEU A 4 12.31 -0.34 -9.91
CA LEU A 4 11.43 0.35 -9.00
C LEU A 4 10.21 0.98 -9.71
N ASN A 5 10.38 1.38 -10.97
CA ASN A 5 9.25 1.83 -11.80
C ASN A 5 8.28 0.69 -12.10
N ASN A 6 8.80 -0.51 -12.37
CA ASN A 6 7.96 -1.70 -12.56
C ASN A 6 7.24 -2.08 -11.27
N TRP A 7 7.93 -1.99 -10.13
CA TRP A 7 7.32 -2.19 -8.82
C TRP A 7 6.16 -1.21 -8.58
N ALA A 8 6.35 0.08 -8.84
CA ALA A 8 5.29 1.08 -8.71
C ALA A 8 4.12 0.84 -9.67
N ILE A 9 4.39 0.43 -10.91
CA ILE A 9 3.37 0.04 -11.90
C ILE A 9 2.52 -1.13 -11.38
N ASN A 10 3.16 -2.16 -10.84
CA ASN A 10 2.47 -3.33 -10.30
C ASN A 10 1.64 -2.97 -9.05
N LEU A 11 2.19 -2.11 -8.19
CA LEU A 11 1.50 -1.60 -7.01
C LEU A 11 0.25 -0.80 -7.41
N ALA A 12 0.38 0.11 -8.37
CA ALA A 12 -0.74 0.88 -8.93
C ALA A 12 -1.79 -0.05 -9.54
N ALA A 13 -1.38 -1.03 -10.35
CA ALA A 13 -2.30 -1.99 -10.95
C ALA A 13 -3.08 -2.80 -9.90
N ALA A 14 -2.49 -3.05 -8.73
CA ALA A 14 -3.14 -3.72 -7.61
C ALA A 14 -4.14 -2.82 -6.86
N THR A 15 -3.94 -1.50 -6.85
CA THR A 15 -4.79 -0.55 -6.08
C THR A 15 -5.80 0.16 -6.96
N ASP A 16 -5.31 0.87 -7.97
CA ASP A 16 -6.09 1.60 -8.98
C ASP A 16 -5.37 1.50 -10.35
N PRO A 17 -5.85 0.63 -11.25
CA PRO A 17 -5.26 0.48 -12.58
C PRO A 17 -5.22 1.76 -13.41
N SER A 18 -6.02 2.79 -13.10
CA SER A 18 -5.99 4.06 -13.81
C SER A 18 -4.72 4.88 -13.54
N GLU A 19 -4.02 4.60 -12.43
CA GLU A 19 -2.78 5.28 -12.05
C GLU A 19 -1.52 4.62 -12.63
N THR A 20 -1.63 3.46 -13.28
CA THR A 20 -0.48 2.69 -13.78
C THR A 20 0.44 3.50 -14.70
N ASP A 21 -0.12 4.32 -15.60
CA ASP A 21 0.68 5.14 -16.53
C ASP A 21 1.44 6.27 -15.82
N LEU A 22 0.93 6.74 -14.69
CA LEU A 22 1.52 7.81 -13.88
C LEU A 22 2.39 7.27 -12.74
N ALA A 23 2.34 5.96 -12.46
CA ALA A 23 2.98 5.36 -11.31
C ALA A 23 4.50 5.64 -11.19
N PRO A 24 5.29 5.62 -12.28
CA PRO A 24 6.70 5.99 -12.22
C PRO A 24 6.92 7.45 -11.80
N ASP A 25 6.09 8.37 -12.30
CA ASP A 25 6.21 9.81 -11.99
C ASP A 25 5.78 10.11 -10.55
N ILE A 26 4.69 9.46 -10.09
CA ILE A 26 4.24 9.53 -8.69
C ILE A 26 5.33 9.00 -7.76
N LEU A 27 5.93 7.85 -8.08
CA LEU A 27 7.03 7.27 -7.32
C LEU A 27 8.22 8.24 -7.26
N ALA A 28 8.64 8.79 -8.40
CA ALA A 28 9.78 9.70 -8.46
C ALA A 28 9.54 10.95 -7.61
N ALA A 29 8.37 11.59 -7.73
CA ALA A 29 8.00 12.74 -6.91
C ALA A 29 7.92 12.40 -5.41
N TYR A 30 7.43 11.19 -5.07
CA TYR A 30 7.39 10.74 -3.69
C TYR A 30 8.80 10.55 -3.12
N LEU A 31 9.72 9.92 -3.86
CA LEU A 31 11.09 9.69 -3.43
C LEU A 31 11.92 10.99 -3.37
N GLU A 32 11.69 11.93 -4.29
CA GLU A 32 12.31 13.26 -4.25
C GLU A 32 11.99 14.01 -2.95
N GLY A 33 10.79 13.80 -2.40
CA GLY A 33 10.36 14.41 -1.14
C GLY A 33 10.02 15.89 -1.28
N GLY A 34 10.07 16.63 -0.17
CA GLY A 34 9.87 18.09 -0.15
C GLY A 34 8.58 18.56 -0.82
N ASP A 35 8.70 19.57 -1.68
CA ASP A 35 7.57 20.16 -2.40
C ASP A 35 6.97 19.18 -3.42
N SER A 36 7.79 18.39 -4.12
CA SER A 36 7.34 17.38 -5.10
C SER A 36 6.41 16.36 -4.46
N ARG A 37 6.79 15.81 -3.30
CA ARG A 37 5.92 14.89 -2.55
C ARG A 37 4.67 15.59 -2.03
N THR A 38 4.80 16.81 -1.52
CA THR A 38 3.67 17.58 -0.97
C THR A 38 2.62 17.88 -2.05
N GLU A 39 3.05 18.13 -3.28
CA GLU A 39 2.18 18.44 -4.41
C GLU A 39 1.27 17.27 -4.79
N LEU A 40 1.75 16.03 -4.69
CA LEU A 40 0.94 14.81 -4.90
C LEU A 40 -0.33 14.81 -4.03
N PHE A 41 -0.22 15.28 -2.78
CA PHE A 41 -1.33 15.31 -1.83
C PHE A 41 -2.23 16.54 -1.98
N LYS A 42 -1.69 17.68 -2.40
CA LYS A 42 -2.52 18.88 -2.69
C LYS A 42 -3.47 18.64 -3.86
N GLN A 43 -3.02 17.92 -4.88
CA GLN A 43 -3.85 17.53 -6.02
C GLN A 43 -4.92 16.50 -5.65
N THR A 44 -4.72 15.78 -4.54
CA THR A 44 -5.72 14.87 -3.96
C THR A 44 -6.81 15.62 -3.19
N ASP A 45 -6.45 16.72 -2.51
CA ASP A 45 -7.38 17.55 -1.73
C ASP A 45 -8.16 18.58 -2.56
N THR A 46 -7.62 18.98 -3.71
CA THR A 46 -8.26 19.94 -4.61
C THR A 46 -8.82 19.23 -5.82
N SER A 47 -10.15 19.12 -5.91
CA SER A 47 -10.85 18.86 -7.17
C SER A 47 -10.58 20.04 -8.12
N ILE A 48 -9.40 20.11 -8.74
CA ILE A 48 -9.07 21.17 -9.67
C ILE A 48 -9.86 20.94 -10.96
N ALA A 49 -10.83 21.83 -11.19
CA ALA A 49 -11.59 21.91 -12.42
C ALA A 49 -10.64 22.04 -13.62
N GLY A 50 -10.50 20.94 -14.38
CA GLY A 50 -9.66 20.86 -15.58
C GLY A 50 -9.10 19.46 -15.84
N GLY A 51 -8.94 18.62 -14.81
CA GLY A 51 -8.54 17.22 -14.93
C GLY A 51 -9.64 16.28 -14.41
N PHE A 52 -10.02 15.31 -15.25
CA PHE A 52 -10.84 14.12 -14.92
C PHE A 52 -12.19 14.34 -14.23
N GLY A 53 -13.26 14.39 -15.04
CA GLY A 53 -14.59 13.78 -14.79
C GLY A 53 -15.41 14.18 -13.55
N PRO A 54 -16.75 14.07 -13.59
CA PRO A 54 -17.59 14.37 -12.42
C PRO A 54 -17.46 13.25 -11.38
N GLY A 55 -16.71 13.52 -10.29
CA GLY A 55 -16.55 12.61 -9.14
C GLY A 55 -15.09 12.46 -8.68
N SER A 56 -14.38 13.58 -8.47
CA SER A 56 -12.94 13.67 -8.20
C SER A 56 -12.38 12.47 -7.43
N ALA A 57 -11.72 11.57 -8.16
CA ALA A 57 -11.06 10.41 -7.60
C ALA A 57 -9.83 10.89 -6.84
N ILE A 58 -9.78 10.56 -5.55
CA ILE A 58 -8.58 10.65 -4.73
C ILE A 58 -7.51 9.79 -5.41
N ALA A 59 -6.34 10.35 -5.71
CA ALA A 59 -5.20 9.56 -6.18
C ALA A 59 -4.79 8.56 -5.08
N LEU A 60 -4.87 7.27 -5.35
CA LEU A 60 -4.70 6.22 -4.34
C LEU A 60 -3.21 5.90 -4.12
N LEU A 61 -2.42 5.88 -5.19
CA LEU A 61 -1.02 5.50 -5.13
C LEU A 61 -0.19 6.38 -4.17
N PRO A 62 -0.30 7.73 -4.16
CA PRO A 62 0.41 8.55 -3.17
C PRO A 62 0.08 8.19 -1.72
N LEU A 63 -1.19 7.90 -1.42
CA LEU A 63 -1.65 7.51 -0.09
C LEU A 63 -1.14 6.12 0.30
N VAL A 64 -1.13 5.20 -0.65
CA VAL A 64 -0.58 3.86 -0.49
C VAL A 64 0.92 3.92 -0.18
N LEU A 65 1.69 4.70 -0.94
CA LEU A 65 3.12 4.91 -0.69
C LEU A 65 3.37 5.50 0.71
N ARG A 66 2.52 6.42 1.17
CA ARG A 66 2.55 6.96 2.53
C ARG A 66 2.29 5.88 3.58
N GLY A 67 1.28 5.05 3.38
CA GLY A 67 0.98 3.91 4.26
C GLY A 67 2.13 2.92 4.35
N ILE A 68 2.75 2.58 3.22
CA ILE A 68 3.90 1.67 3.17
C ILE A 68 5.10 2.27 3.91
N ALA A 69 5.39 3.54 3.66
CA ALA A 69 6.48 4.27 4.32
C ALA A 69 6.28 4.29 5.86
N ALA A 70 5.07 4.63 6.32
CA ALA A 70 4.72 4.62 7.73
C ALA A 70 4.83 3.21 8.36
N ALA A 71 4.49 2.17 7.60
CA ALA A 71 4.60 0.77 8.02
C ALA A 71 6.00 0.16 7.79
N GLY A 72 6.98 0.92 7.29
CA GLY A 72 8.21 0.40 6.67
C GLY A 72 8.96 -0.65 7.49
N LYS A 73 9.16 -0.44 8.80
CA LYS A 73 9.82 -1.43 9.67
C LYS A 73 9.09 -2.77 9.74
N TRP A 74 7.76 -2.74 9.71
CA TRP A 74 6.92 -3.94 9.76
C TRP A 74 6.89 -4.63 8.39
N VAL A 75 6.83 -3.85 7.31
CA VAL A 75 6.96 -4.36 5.94
C VAL A 75 8.30 -5.08 5.75
N LEU A 76 9.41 -4.46 6.17
CA LEU A 76 10.74 -5.10 6.14
C LEU A 76 10.79 -6.39 6.96
N THR A 77 10.13 -6.42 8.12
CA THR A 77 10.03 -7.62 8.95
C THR A 77 9.26 -8.74 8.25
N LEU A 78 8.19 -8.41 7.51
CA LEU A 78 7.39 -9.38 6.76
C LEU A 78 8.17 -10.00 5.61
N ILE A 79 8.78 -9.16 4.76
CA ILE A 79 9.47 -9.64 3.56
C ILE A 79 10.76 -10.40 3.89
N SER A 80 11.36 -10.14 5.06
CA SER A 80 12.59 -10.81 5.51
C SER A 80 12.32 -12.11 6.29
N ALA A 81 11.07 -12.48 6.54
CA ALA A 81 10.74 -13.67 7.31
C ALA A 81 10.89 -14.95 6.45
N ASP A 82 11.50 -16.00 6.98
CA ASP A 82 11.59 -17.30 6.28
C ASP A 82 10.20 -17.92 5.97
N ALA A 83 9.14 -17.40 6.60
CA ALA A 83 7.76 -17.83 6.45
C ALA A 83 6.94 -17.04 5.42
N THR A 84 7.56 -16.24 4.54
CA THR A 84 6.85 -15.40 3.55
C THR A 84 5.81 -16.18 2.74
N GLY A 85 6.05 -17.45 2.37
CA GLY A 85 5.07 -18.28 1.67
C GLY A 85 3.77 -18.55 2.45
N ASN A 86 3.85 -18.69 3.78
CA ASN A 86 2.67 -18.81 4.64
C ASN A 86 1.94 -17.46 4.77
N ILE A 87 2.68 -16.35 4.83
CA ILE A 87 2.09 -15.00 4.90
C ILE A 87 1.33 -14.68 3.62
N VAL A 88 1.92 -14.97 2.45
CA VAL A 88 1.26 -14.79 1.14
C VAL A 88 -0.04 -15.60 1.08
N SER A 89 -0.02 -16.84 1.56
CA SER A 89 -1.23 -17.68 1.62
C SER A 89 -2.31 -17.05 2.51
N VAL A 90 -1.93 -16.55 3.69
CA VAL A 90 -2.85 -15.84 4.59
C VAL A 90 -3.41 -14.56 3.94
N VAL A 91 -2.59 -13.78 3.23
CA VAL A 91 -3.07 -12.57 2.53
C VAL A 91 -4.03 -12.93 1.40
N LYS A 92 -3.75 -13.97 0.63
CA LYS A 92 -4.66 -14.47 -0.41
C LYS A 92 -5.96 -15.00 0.19
N ASP A 93 -5.91 -15.67 1.34
CA ASP A 93 -7.09 -16.10 2.07
C ASP A 93 -7.92 -14.93 2.64
N LEU A 94 -7.29 -13.77 2.90
CA LEU A 94 -7.99 -12.54 3.30
C LEU A 94 -8.65 -11.84 2.10
N LEU A 95 -8.08 -11.98 0.90
CA LEU A 95 -8.66 -11.48 -0.36
C LEU A 95 -9.82 -12.36 -0.85
N ASP A 96 -9.76 -13.68 -0.65
CA ASP A 96 -10.75 -14.66 -1.12
C ASP A 96 -11.94 -14.84 -0.15
N ILE A 97 -12.18 -13.87 0.73
CA ILE A 97 -13.22 -14.00 1.75
C ILE A 97 -14.62 -13.95 1.14
N GLY A 98 -15.28 -15.12 1.14
CA GLY A 98 -16.73 -15.27 1.00
C GLY A 98 -17.50 -14.77 2.24
N LYS A 99 -18.83 -14.67 2.11
CA LYS A 99 -19.76 -13.98 3.05
C LYS A 99 -19.75 -14.41 4.53
N ASP A 100 -19.02 -15.47 4.91
CA ASP A 100 -19.18 -16.15 6.22
C ASP A 100 -18.14 -15.78 7.29
N VAL A 101 -17.03 -15.12 6.96
CA VAL A 101 -16.01 -14.70 7.95
C VAL A 101 -15.47 -13.34 7.54
N THR A 102 -15.39 -12.36 8.42
CA THR A 102 -14.82 -11.06 8.07
C THR A 102 -13.27 -11.09 8.08
N PRO A 103 -12.57 -10.24 7.31
CA PRO A 103 -11.12 -10.14 7.36
C PRO A 103 -10.58 -9.89 8.77
N LYS A 104 -11.31 -9.07 9.55
CA LYS A 104 -10.97 -8.75 10.93
C LYS A 104 -10.97 -9.99 11.84
N GLU A 105 -11.99 -10.85 11.73
CA GLU A 105 -12.08 -12.07 12.53
C GLU A 105 -10.94 -13.06 12.20
N LYS A 106 -10.57 -13.19 10.91
CA LYS A 106 -9.40 -13.99 10.51
C LYS A 106 -8.10 -13.43 11.09
N LEU A 107 -7.92 -12.11 11.08
CA LEU A 107 -6.73 -11.46 11.64
C LEU A 107 -6.62 -11.65 13.14
N GLU A 108 -7.73 -11.62 13.88
CA GLU A 108 -7.74 -11.86 15.33
C GLU A 108 -7.34 -13.30 15.68
N GLN A 109 -7.61 -14.26 14.80
CA GLN A 109 -7.23 -15.68 14.99
C GLN A 109 -5.74 -15.95 14.70
N LEU A 110 -5.03 -15.02 14.06
CA LEU A 110 -3.60 -15.21 13.79
C LEU A 110 -2.78 -15.16 15.09
N PRO A 111 -1.72 -15.98 15.22
CA PRO A 111 -0.84 -15.95 16.38
C PRO A 111 -0.25 -14.56 16.65
N ASP A 112 -0.02 -14.23 17.91
CA ASP A 112 0.71 -13.00 18.31
C ASP A 112 2.23 -13.22 18.31
N THR A 113 2.74 -13.82 17.24
CA THR A 113 4.17 -14.07 17.03
C THR A 113 4.61 -13.47 15.70
N ASN A 114 5.91 -13.20 15.56
CA ASN A 114 6.44 -12.87 14.24
C ASN A 114 6.29 -14.10 13.32
N PRO A 115 5.90 -13.91 12.05
CA PRO A 115 5.71 -12.64 11.34
C PRO A 115 4.27 -12.04 11.41
N TYR A 116 3.31 -12.75 12.01
CA TYR A 116 1.90 -12.33 12.06
C TYR A 116 1.66 -11.02 12.81
N THR A 117 2.43 -10.74 13.86
CA THR A 117 2.38 -9.43 14.53
C THR A 117 2.76 -8.29 13.59
N ALA A 118 3.78 -8.48 12.74
CA ALA A 118 4.14 -7.49 11.72
C ALA A 118 3.03 -7.34 10.67
N LEU A 119 2.37 -8.44 10.28
CA LEU A 119 1.25 -8.43 9.34
C LEU A 119 0.09 -7.57 9.86
N LYS A 120 -0.35 -7.83 11.10
CA LYS A 120 -1.39 -7.04 11.77
C LYS A 120 -1.03 -5.56 11.81
N ARG A 121 0.25 -5.22 12.06
CA ARG A 121 0.72 -3.82 12.11
C ARG A 121 0.73 -3.13 10.75
N VAL A 122 1.12 -3.82 9.67
CA VAL A 122 1.04 -3.25 8.32
C VAL A 122 -0.41 -2.98 7.94
N ILE A 123 -1.29 -3.96 8.17
CA ILE A 123 -2.74 -3.82 7.87
C ILE A 123 -3.33 -2.62 8.61
N ASP A 124 -3.06 -2.52 9.91
CA ASP A 124 -3.57 -1.44 10.74
C ASP A 124 -3.03 -0.06 10.29
N THR A 125 -1.74 0.03 9.96
CA THR A 125 -1.11 1.29 9.58
C THR A 125 -1.58 1.76 8.21
N VAL A 126 -1.51 0.90 7.19
CA VAL A 126 -1.95 1.23 5.82
C VAL A 126 -3.45 1.49 5.79
N GLY A 127 -4.26 0.66 6.44
CA GLY A 127 -5.71 0.85 6.50
C GLY A 127 -6.09 2.15 7.23
N THR A 128 -5.38 2.53 8.29
CA THR A 128 -5.62 3.80 8.99
C THR A 128 -5.27 5.01 8.12
N GLU A 129 -4.18 4.95 7.36
CA GLU A 129 -3.79 6.02 6.44
C GLU A 129 -4.84 6.25 5.35
N LEU A 130 -5.34 5.17 4.75
CA LEU A 130 -6.38 5.22 3.72
C LEU A 130 -7.71 5.75 4.28
N ARG A 131 -8.15 5.28 5.45
CA ARG A 131 -9.38 5.79 6.10
C ARG A 131 -9.26 7.25 6.51
N THR A 132 -8.09 7.68 6.97
CA THR A 132 -7.82 9.09 7.33
C THR A 132 -7.89 9.99 6.09
N ALA A 133 -7.58 9.45 4.92
CA ALA A 133 -7.75 10.13 3.64
C ALA A 133 -9.20 10.14 3.11
N GLY A 134 -10.16 9.56 3.85
CA GLY A 134 -11.58 9.58 3.50
C GLY A 134 -12.08 8.36 2.71
N ILE A 135 -11.26 7.32 2.57
CA ILE A 135 -11.67 6.07 1.92
C ILE A 135 -12.54 5.25 2.87
N GLU A 136 -13.66 4.73 2.36
CA GLU A 136 -14.61 3.93 3.13
C GLU A 136 -13.95 2.66 3.69
N ALA A 137 -14.33 2.24 4.91
CA ALA A 137 -13.61 1.22 5.66
C ALA A 137 -13.40 -0.10 4.90
N ASN A 138 -14.45 -0.60 4.25
CA ASN A 138 -14.39 -1.85 3.47
C ASN A 138 -13.46 -1.72 2.23
N GLU A 139 -13.46 -0.55 1.61
CA GLU A 139 -12.62 -0.25 0.44
C GLU A 139 -11.16 -0.08 0.86
N ALA A 140 -10.90 0.62 1.96
CA ALA A 140 -9.57 0.76 2.55
C ALA A 140 -8.97 -0.60 2.93
N ASP A 141 -9.75 -1.51 3.52
CA ASP A 141 -9.30 -2.85 3.87
C ASP A 141 -8.94 -3.68 2.62
N LEU A 142 -9.79 -3.62 1.59
CA LEU A 142 -9.55 -4.32 0.33
C LEU A 142 -8.32 -3.79 -0.40
N ILE A 143 -8.14 -2.47 -0.48
CA ILE A 143 -6.92 -1.86 -1.02
C ILE A 143 -5.71 -2.31 -0.20
N THR A 144 -5.80 -2.30 1.13
CA THR A 144 -4.72 -2.73 2.03
C THR A 144 -4.28 -4.17 1.75
N PHE A 145 -5.22 -5.10 1.55
CA PHE A 145 -4.87 -6.49 1.25
C PHE A 145 -4.24 -6.65 -0.14
N ARG A 146 -4.70 -5.90 -1.14
CA ARG A 146 -4.09 -5.91 -2.49
C ARG A 146 -2.68 -5.32 -2.48
N VAL A 147 -2.48 -4.24 -1.73
CA VAL A 147 -1.14 -3.66 -1.48
C VAL A 147 -0.24 -4.73 -0.86
N LEU A 148 -0.69 -5.38 0.22
CA LEU A 148 0.08 -6.42 0.89
C LEU A 148 0.48 -7.57 -0.03
N ASP A 149 -0.44 -8.05 -0.86
CA ASP A 149 -0.14 -9.11 -1.84
C ASP A 149 0.95 -8.64 -2.81
N SER A 150 0.81 -7.43 -3.37
CA SER A 150 1.78 -6.82 -4.28
C SER A 150 3.17 -6.63 -3.63
N LEU A 151 3.24 -6.18 -2.38
CA LEU A 151 4.50 -6.01 -1.66
C LEU A 151 5.24 -7.33 -1.41
N LEU A 152 4.49 -8.40 -1.15
CA LEU A 152 5.04 -9.73 -0.90
C LEU A 152 5.47 -10.42 -2.20
N GLU A 153 4.74 -10.20 -3.29
CA GLU A 153 5.09 -10.72 -4.62
C GLU A 153 6.38 -10.08 -5.17
N ASP A 154 6.59 -8.78 -4.94
CA ASP A 154 7.85 -8.07 -5.26
C ASP A 154 8.53 -7.51 -4.00
N SER A 155 9.02 -8.43 -3.18
CA SER A 155 9.77 -8.12 -1.96
C SER A 155 11.05 -7.30 -2.21
N GLN A 156 11.72 -7.50 -3.35
CA GLN A 156 12.95 -6.77 -3.67
C GLN A 156 12.66 -5.30 -4.02
N GLY A 157 11.65 -5.04 -4.84
CA GLY A 157 11.19 -3.68 -5.15
C GLY A 157 10.74 -2.96 -3.87
N THR A 158 10.00 -3.66 -3.02
CA THR A 158 9.53 -3.15 -1.73
C THR A 158 10.68 -2.77 -0.80
N ALA A 159 11.69 -3.63 -0.64
CA ALA A 159 12.86 -3.34 0.17
C ALA A 159 13.63 -2.12 -0.37
N THR A 160 13.77 -2.04 -1.69
CA THR A 160 14.47 -0.94 -2.38
C THR A 160 13.74 0.39 -2.17
N PHE A 161 12.41 0.41 -2.27
CA PHE A 161 11.61 1.60 -1.98
C PHE A 161 11.84 2.09 -0.55
N ILE A 162 11.75 1.21 0.43
CA ILE A 162 11.91 1.58 1.84
C ILE A 162 13.35 2.06 2.13
N ASP A 163 14.35 1.44 1.52
CA ASP A 163 15.76 1.87 1.66
C ASP A 163 15.99 3.27 1.09
N GLN A 164 15.40 3.58 -0.08
CA GLN A 164 15.54 4.90 -0.71
C GLN A 164 14.84 6.04 0.05
N LEU A 165 13.88 5.75 0.92
CA LEU A 165 13.24 6.77 1.76
C LEU A 165 14.13 7.28 2.90
N GLY A 166 15.14 6.50 3.32
CA GLY A 166 16.01 6.85 4.44
C GLY A 166 15.33 6.76 5.82
N PRO A 167 16.05 7.13 6.91
CA PRO A 167 15.63 6.87 8.29
C PRO A 167 14.50 7.76 8.84
N ASN A 168 14.00 8.73 8.07
CA ASN A 168 12.84 9.57 8.41
C ASN A 168 12.09 9.93 7.11
N PRO A 169 11.14 9.09 6.66
CA PRO A 169 10.24 9.43 5.56
C PRO A 169 9.28 10.57 5.92
#